data_AF-A0A935LNI3-F1
#
_entry.id   AF-A0A935LNI3-F1
#
_cell.length_a   1.000
_cell.length_b   1.000
_cell.length_c   1.000
_cell.angle_alpha   90.00
_cell.angle_beta   90.00
_cell.angle_gamma   90.00
#
_symmetry.space_group_name_H-M   'P 1'
#
loop_
_entity.id
_entity.type
_entity.pdbx_description
1 polymer ?
#
loop_
_entity_poly.entity_id
_entity_poly.type
_entity_poly.pdbx_seq_one_letter_code
_entity_poly.pdbx_strand_id
1 'polypeptide(L)'
;MAFVIIKRVSDRTRNPDNNANEQELEYIELLKTKMQNGDAAKPKLMEADDKITGYYPIVTNTMCMNCHADKSKIDSKTLAIINELYPSDAATGYTENQLRGLWVIEMEKKK
;
A
#
# COMPACT_ATOMS: atom_id res chain seq x y z
N MET A 1 -0.83 -23.81 -16.91
CA MET A 1 -0.47 -22.43 -17.31
C MET A 1 -0.02 -21.74 -16.03
N ALA A 2 1.20 -21.21 -15.99
CA ALA A 2 1.65 -20.47 -14.82
C ALA A 2 0.88 -19.15 -14.71
N PHE A 3 0.31 -18.86 -13.54
CA PHE A 3 -0.37 -17.59 -13.26
C PHE A 3 0.52 -16.66 -12.44
N VAL A 4 0.28 -15.36 -12.59
CA VAL A 4 0.81 -14.32 -11.71
C VAL A 4 -0.34 -13.39 -11.35
N ILE A 5 -0.55 -13.15 -10.06
CA ILE A 5 -1.54 -12.18 -9.56
C ILE A 5 -0.77 -11.01 -8.97
N ILE A 6 -1.12 -9.80 -9.40
CA ILE A 6 -0.53 -8.56 -8.90
C ILE A 6 -1.67 -7.69 -8.37
N LYS A 7 -1.55 -7.25 -7.12
CA LYS A 7 -2.48 -6.29 -6.52
C LYS A 7 -1.74 -5.27 -5.66
N ARG A 8 -2.40 -4.15 -5.39
CA ARG A 8 -2.00 -3.21 -4.34
C ARG A 8 -2.88 -3.43 -3.14
N VAL A 9 -2.31 -3.35 -1.96
CA VAL A 9 -3.08 -3.42 -0.71
C VAL A 9 -2.65 -2.32 0.25
N SER A 10 -3.57 -1.89 1.10
CA SER A 10 -3.31 -0.89 2.13
C SER A 10 -4.29 -1.05 3.29
N ASP A 11 -3.84 -0.60 4.45
CA ASP A 11 -4.62 -0.36 5.67
C ASP A 11 -5.46 0.93 5.59
N ARG A 12 -5.17 1.81 4.61
CA ARG A 12 -5.83 3.09 4.40
C ARG A 12 -6.07 3.30 2.90
N THR A 13 -7.18 2.76 2.42
CA THR A 13 -7.47 2.60 0.99
C THR A 13 -8.19 3.80 0.37
N ARG A 14 -7.97 3.98 -0.94
CA ARG A 14 -8.77 4.88 -1.79
C ARG A 14 -9.87 4.12 -2.51
N ASN A 15 -9.45 3.08 -3.24
CA ASN A 15 -10.34 2.07 -3.76
C ASN A 15 -10.49 0.95 -2.70
N PRO A 16 -11.71 0.68 -2.20
CA PRO A 16 -12.00 -0.39 -1.24
C PRO A 16 -11.48 -1.79 -1.62
N ASP A 17 -11.36 -2.08 -2.92
CA ASP A 17 -10.87 -3.39 -3.40
C ASP A 17 -9.39 -3.64 -3.05
N ASN A 18 -8.66 -2.60 -2.66
CA ASN A 18 -7.27 -2.70 -2.22
C ASN A 18 -7.15 -2.89 -0.69
N ASN A 19 -8.22 -3.28 0.01
CA ASN A 19 -8.12 -3.53 1.44
C ASN A 19 -7.16 -4.69 1.70
N ALA A 20 -6.19 -4.46 2.58
CA ALA A 20 -5.28 -5.50 3.02
C ALA A 20 -6.03 -6.57 3.84
N ASN A 21 -5.69 -7.83 3.62
CA ASN A 21 -6.14 -8.92 4.47
C ASN A 21 -5.37 -8.94 5.80
N GLU A 22 -5.76 -9.82 6.74
CA GLU A 22 -5.16 -9.90 8.07
C GLU A 22 -3.64 -10.06 8.05
N GLN A 23 -3.12 -10.96 7.23
CA GLN A 23 -1.68 -11.20 7.10
C GLN A 23 -0.92 -9.99 6.50
N GLU A 24 -1.52 -9.32 5.51
CA GLU A 24 -0.97 -8.12 4.90
C GLU A 24 -0.97 -6.95 5.89
N LEU A 25 -2.01 -6.82 6.72
CA LEU A 25 -2.12 -5.82 7.79
C LEU A 25 -1.05 -6.02 8.86
N GLU A 26 -0.83 -7.24 9.33
CA GLU A 26 0.24 -7.56 10.28
C GLU A 26 1.61 -7.12 9.74
N TYR A 27 1.87 -7.37 8.45
CA TYR A 27 3.12 -6.97 7.83
C TYR A 27 3.23 -5.45 7.62
N ILE A 28 2.14 -4.78 7.27
CA ILE A 28 2.07 -3.31 7.19
C ILE A 28 2.41 -2.69 8.55
N GLU A 29 1.81 -3.17 9.63
CA GLU A 29 2.08 -2.65 10.98
C GLU A 29 3.53 -2.91 11.41
N LEU A 30 4.07 -4.10 11.15
CA LEU A 30 5.48 -4.41 11.40
C LEU A 30 6.41 -3.41 10.68
N LEU A 31 6.13 -3.10 9.42
CA LEU A 31 6.93 -2.18 8.62
C LEU A 31 6.81 -0.74 9.15
N LYS A 32 5.61 -0.29 9.54
CA LYS A 32 5.43 1.03 10.16
C LYS A 32 6.24 1.15 11.45
N THR A 33 6.19 0.15 12.33
CA THR A 33 6.98 0.15 13.57
C THR A 33 8.48 0.20 13.27
N LYS A 34 8.96 -0.57 12.28
CA LYS A 34 10.36 -0.51 11.84
C LYS A 34 10.75 0.87 11.34
N MET A 35 9.93 1.48 10.48
CA MET A 35 10.17 2.82 9.95
C MET A 35 10.20 3.89 11.04
N GLN A 36 9.35 3.77 12.07
CA GLN A 36 9.39 4.65 13.23
C GLN A 36 10.70 4.54 14.01
N ASN A 37 11.33 3.35 14.01
CA ASN A 37 12.62 3.11 14.65
C ASN A 37 13.83 3.45 13.74
N GLY A 38 13.59 4.03 12.56
CA GLY A 38 14.64 4.43 11.62
C GLY A 38 15.06 3.34 10.62
N ASP A 39 14.44 2.17 10.66
CA ASP A 39 14.73 1.10 9.70
C ASP A 39 14.00 1.32 8.37
N ALA A 40 14.62 0.88 7.26
CA ALA A 40 13.96 0.85 5.97
C ALA A 40 12.86 -0.22 5.91
N ALA A 41 11.73 0.09 5.27
CA ALA A 41 10.74 -0.91 4.89
C ALA A 41 11.29 -1.79 3.77
N LYS A 42 11.63 -3.04 4.10
CA LYS A 42 12.22 -4.00 3.15
C LYS A 42 11.16 -4.97 2.63
N PRO A 43 11.24 -5.41 1.36
CA PRO A 43 10.39 -6.48 0.84
C PRO A 43 10.54 -7.81 1.60
N LYS A 44 9.53 -8.66 1.49
CA LYS A 44 9.51 -10.03 2.02
C LYS A 44 8.96 -10.98 0.97
N LEU A 45 9.56 -12.17 0.88
CA LEU A 45 8.98 -13.31 0.20
C LEU A 45 8.41 -14.28 1.25
N MET A 46 7.25 -14.84 0.95
CA MET A 46 6.67 -15.94 1.69
C MET A 46 6.41 -17.10 0.74
N GLU A 47 6.86 -18.28 1.12
CA GLU A 47 6.56 -19.51 0.40
C GLU A 47 5.55 -20.31 1.21
N ALA A 48 4.49 -20.75 0.54
CA ALA A 48 3.48 -21.62 1.11
C ALA A 48 3.00 -22.57 0.00
N ASP A 49 3.05 -23.87 0.27
CA ASP A 49 2.71 -24.93 -0.69
C ASP A 49 3.46 -24.76 -2.03
N ASP A 50 2.71 -24.76 -3.14
CA ASP A 50 3.18 -24.56 -4.51
C ASP A 50 3.13 -23.05 -4.92
N LYS A 51 3.18 -22.11 -3.98
CA LYS A 51 3.10 -20.66 -4.23
C LYS A 51 4.21 -19.86 -3.57
N ILE A 52 4.59 -18.76 -4.22
CA ILE A 52 5.45 -17.71 -3.69
C ILE A 52 4.68 -16.39 -3.72
N THR A 53 4.60 -15.72 -2.58
CA THR A 53 4.00 -14.39 -2.44
C THR A 53 5.07 -13.38 -2.04
N GLY A 54 5.29 -12.38 -2.88
CA GLY A 54 6.15 -11.24 -2.61
C GLY A 54 5.37 -10.03 -2.14
N TYR A 55 5.83 -9.42 -1.06
CA TYR A 55 5.30 -8.19 -0.49
C TYR A 55 6.33 -7.08 -0.65
N TYR A 56 5.98 -6.02 -1.37
CA TYR A 56 6.89 -4.92 -1.69
C TYR A 56 6.32 -3.59 -1.16
N PRO A 57 6.98 -2.95 -0.17
CA PRO A 57 6.52 -1.71 0.42
C PRO A 57 6.40 -0.56 -0.58
N ILE A 58 5.33 0.22 -0.46
CA ILE A 58 5.14 1.49 -1.17
C ILE A 58 5.36 2.60 -0.16
N VAL A 59 6.46 3.35 -0.30
CA VAL A 59 6.79 4.47 0.58
C VAL A 59 6.47 5.79 -0.13
N THR A 60 5.80 6.71 0.57
CA THR A 60 5.43 8.01 0.02
C THR A 60 6.65 8.89 -0.23
N ASN A 61 6.56 9.72 -1.26
CA ASN A 61 7.52 10.77 -1.59
C ASN A 61 6.80 12.11 -1.83
N THR A 62 7.54 13.14 -2.22
CA THR A 62 7.00 14.48 -2.49
C THR A 62 5.86 14.47 -3.50
N MET A 63 5.97 13.71 -4.59
CA MET A 63 4.91 13.62 -5.61
C MET A 63 3.62 13.02 -5.04
N CYS A 64 3.72 12.06 -4.12
CA CYS A 64 2.57 11.45 -3.47
C CYS A 64 1.71 12.49 -2.73
N MET A 65 2.31 13.56 -2.22
CA MET A 65 1.63 14.57 -1.41
C MET A 65 0.61 15.37 -2.20
N ASN A 66 0.73 15.45 -3.53
CA ASN A 66 -0.26 16.11 -4.38
C ASN A 66 -1.67 15.51 -4.25
N CYS A 67 -1.78 14.24 -3.81
CA CYS A 67 -3.05 13.52 -3.71
C CYS A 67 -3.28 12.82 -2.36
N HIS A 68 -2.23 12.60 -1.58
CA HIS A 68 -2.26 11.82 -0.34
C HIS A 68 -1.88 12.63 0.91
N ALA A 69 -1.53 13.91 0.77
CA ALA A 69 -1.30 14.78 1.92
C ALA A 69 -2.59 15.00 2.73
N ASP A 70 -2.49 15.76 3.82
CA ASP A 70 -3.68 16.30 4.48
C ASP A 70 -4.61 16.98 3.47
N LYS A 71 -5.92 16.83 3.64
CA LYS A 71 -6.91 17.36 2.69
C LYS A 71 -6.79 18.88 2.52
N SER A 72 -6.35 19.60 3.55
CA SER A 72 -6.11 21.06 3.47
C SER A 72 -4.91 21.44 2.58
N LYS A 73 -4.03 20.49 2.25
CA LYS A 73 -2.82 20.69 1.44
C LYS A 73 -2.95 20.18 0.01
N ILE A 74 -4.02 19.48 -0.31
CA ILE A 74 -4.31 18.98 -1.66
C ILE A 74 -4.98 20.11 -2.45
N ASP A 75 -4.60 20.28 -3.72
CA ASP A 75 -5.25 21.22 -4.62
C ASP A 75 -6.77 20.98 -4.67
N SER A 76 -7.54 22.07 -4.59
CA SER A 76 -9.01 22.01 -4.48
C SER A 76 -9.68 21.25 -5.64
N LYS A 77 -9.18 21.39 -6.88
CA LYS A 77 -9.74 20.68 -8.04
C LYS A 77 -9.43 19.19 -7.97
N THR A 78 -8.21 18.86 -7.55
CA THR A 78 -7.78 17.47 -7.32
C THR A 78 -8.62 16.81 -6.22
N LEU A 79 -8.80 17.48 -5.09
CA LEU A 79 -9.59 16.96 -3.97
C LEU A 79 -11.07 16.78 -4.35
N ALA A 80 -11.64 17.69 -5.14
CA ALA A 80 -13.01 17.57 -5.63
C ALA A 80 -13.21 16.28 -6.45
N ILE A 81 -12.33 16.02 -7.43
CA ILE A 81 -12.38 14.79 -8.24
C ILE A 81 -12.17 13.55 -7.39
N ILE A 82 -11.26 13.59 -6.41
CA ILE A 82 -11.05 12.46 -5.49
C ILE A 82 -12.34 12.15 -4.72
N ASN A 83 -13.00 13.16 -4.15
CA ASN A 83 -14.22 12.95 -3.36
C ASN A 83 -15.40 12.48 -4.23
N GLU A 84 -15.47 12.93 -5.49
CA GLU A 84 -16.49 12.47 -6.44
C GLU A 84 -16.31 11.00 -6.80
N LEU A 85 -15.09 10.59 -7.17
CA LEU A 85 -14.80 9.23 -7.62
C LEU A 85 -14.66 8.23 -6.46
N TYR A 86 -14.24 8.72 -5.29
CA TYR A 86 -13.97 7.91 -4.10
C TYR A 86 -14.59 8.55 -2.84
N PRO A 87 -15.92 8.48 -2.67
CA PRO A 87 -16.61 9.10 -1.52
C PRO A 87 -16.14 8.59 -0.15
N SER A 88 -15.65 7.35 -0.12
CA SER A 88 -15.10 6.69 1.07
C SER A 88 -13.57 6.71 1.11
N ASP A 89 -12.91 7.61 0.36
CA ASP A 89 -11.44 7.70 0.33
C ASP A 89 -10.87 7.92 1.73
N ALA A 90 -10.11 6.93 2.20
CA ALA A 90 -9.35 7.05 3.42
C ALA A 90 -7.93 7.55 3.13
N ALA A 91 -7.41 7.46 1.91
CA ALA A 91 -5.98 7.61 1.59
C ALA A 91 -5.46 9.06 1.55
N THR A 92 -5.74 9.88 2.54
CA THR A 92 -5.19 11.25 2.69
C THR A 92 -4.35 11.35 3.95
N GLY A 93 -3.92 12.52 4.39
CA GLY A 93 -3.24 12.73 5.68
C GLY A 93 -1.86 12.08 5.82
N TYR A 94 -1.21 11.68 4.73
CA TYR A 94 0.16 11.21 4.74
C TYR A 94 1.15 12.38 4.77
N THR A 95 2.36 12.10 5.22
CA THR A 95 3.58 12.89 4.96
C THR A 95 4.53 12.10 4.08
N GLU A 96 5.65 12.70 3.68
CA GLU A 96 6.73 11.98 3.00
C GLU A 96 7.32 10.89 3.89
N ASN A 97 7.91 9.86 3.26
CA ASN A 97 8.59 8.74 3.89
C ASN A 97 7.70 7.92 4.85
N GLN A 98 6.41 7.83 4.56
CA GLN A 98 5.47 6.97 5.28
C GLN A 98 5.09 5.75 4.42
N LEU A 99 4.75 4.65 5.08
CA LEU A 99 4.25 3.47 4.39
C LEU A 99 2.84 3.73 3.86
N ARG A 100 2.68 3.74 2.54
CA ARG A 100 1.39 3.89 1.85
C ARG A 100 0.64 2.57 1.75
N GLY A 101 1.34 1.45 1.65
CA GLY A 101 0.77 0.12 1.45
C GLY A 101 1.80 -0.82 0.84
N LEU A 102 1.34 -1.88 0.19
CA LEU A 102 2.17 -2.90 -0.43
C LEU A 102 1.75 -3.17 -1.87
N TRP A 103 2.70 -3.54 -2.72
CA TRP A 103 2.42 -4.42 -3.84
C TRP A 103 2.48 -5.88 -3.34
N VAL A 104 1.52 -6.68 -3.77
CA VAL A 104 1.47 -8.12 -3.50
C VAL A 104 1.52 -8.84 -4.84
N ILE A 105 2.53 -9.69 -4.99
CA ILE A 105 2.75 -10.49 -6.20
C ILE A 105 2.72 -11.95 -5.80
N GLU A 106 1.71 -12.68 -6.25
CA GLU A 106 1.59 -14.12 -6.04
C GLU A 106 1.89 -14.86 -7.35
N MET A 107 2.72 -15.89 -7.27
CA MET A 107 3.13 -16.71 -8.41
C MET A 107 3.26 -18.18 -8.01
N GLU A 108 3.08 -19.08 -8.97
CA GLU A 108 3.35 -20.51 -8.76
C GLU A 108 4.85 -20.75 -8.52
N LYS A 109 5.16 -21.61 -7.54
CA LYS A 109 6.51 -22.11 -7.32
C LYS A 109 6.85 -23.08 -8.45
N LYS A 110 7.87 -22.75 -9.25
CA LYS A 110 8.38 -23.71 -10.23
C LYS A 110 9.00 -24.90 -9.48
N LYS A 111 8.51 -26.09 -9.81
CA LYS A 111 9.06 -27.37 -9.35
C LYS A 111 10.38 -27.68 -10.04
#